data_AF-A0A3N5DNC0-F1
#
_entry.id   AF-A0A3N5DNC0-F1
#
_cell.length_a   1.000
_cell.length_b   1.000
_cell.length_c   1.000
_cell.angle_alpha   90.00
_cell.angle_beta   90.00
_cell.angle_gamma   90.00
#
_symmetry.space_group_name_H-M   'P 1'
#
loop_
_entity.id
_entity.type
_entity.pdbx_description
1 polymer ?
#
loop_
_entity_poly.entity_id
_entity_poly.type
_entity_poly.pdbx_seq_one_letter_code
_entity_poly.pdbx_strand_id
1 'polypeptide(L)'
;MAILETLIGPIASIIDKVIPDKEARERAKIELVKLEGTQEMAQIEARLSAIIAEANSRDPWTSPARPSFLYVMYAIMLFAIPMGILSAFDAQAADDIGRGITGYLSRLPEELYALFGTGYLGYTAARQWGKVKGVEK
;
A
#
# COMPACT_ATOMS: atom_id res chain seq x y z
N MET A 1 -7.71 -17.84 -19.62
CA MET A 1 -8.09 -17.79 -21.06
C MET A 1 -8.72 -16.45 -21.47
N ALA A 2 -9.85 -15.98 -20.90
CA ALA A 2 -10.47 -14.72 -21.34
C ALA A 2 -9.62 -13.44 -21.06
N ILE A 3 -8.73 -13.50 -20.07
CA ILE A 3 -7.83 -12.39 -19.70
C ILE A 3 -6.62 -12.31 -20.66
N LEU A 4 -6.23 -13.43 -21.27
CA LEU A 4 -5.08 -13.52 -22.18
C LEU A 4 -5.39 -12.86 -23.53
N GLU A 5 -6.53 -13.20 -24.15
CA GLU A 5 -6.96 -12.57 -25.42
C GLU A 5 -7.11 -11.05 -25.28
N THR A 6 -7.51 -10.58 -24.09
CA THR A 6 -7.69 -9.15 -23.80
C THR A 6 -6.38 -8.42 -23.49
N LEU A 7 -5.32 -9.11 -23.05
CA LEU A 7 -4.00 -8.52 -22.78
C LEU A 7 -3.03 -8.59 -23.97
N ILE A 8 -3.19 -9.58 -24.86
CA ILE A 8 -2.33 -9.74 -26.04
C ILE A 8 -2.44 -8.53 -26.99
N GLY A 9 -3.65 -8.02 -27.21
CA GLY A 9 -3.86 -6.83 -28.06
C GLY A 9 -3.11 -5.58 -27.57
N PRO A 10 -3.28 -5.17 -26.29
CA PRO A 10 -2.54 -4.07 -25.69
C PRO A 10 -1.02 -4.28 -25.71
N ILE A 11 -0.53 -5.48 -25.39
CA ILE A 11 0.92 -5.76 -25.37
C ILE A 11 1.50 -5.72 -26.80
N ALA A 12 0.79 -6.26 -27.79
CA ALA A 12 1.17 -6.15 -29.20
C ALA A 12 1.23 -4.69 -29.67
N SER A 13 0.28 -3.85 -29.23
CA SER A 13 0.29 -2.40 -29.52
C SER A 13 1.47 -1.67 -28.86
N ILE A 14 1.90 -2.10 -27.68
CA ILE A 14 3.10 -1.57 -27.02
C ILE A 14 4.36 -1.98 -27.80
N ILE A 15 4.46 -3.24 -28.22
CA ILE A 15 5.57 -3.74 -29.05
C ILE A 15 5.65 -2.92 -30.37
N ASP A 16 4.51 -2.61 -30.98
CA ASP A 16 4.44 -1.79 -32.20
C ASP A 16 4.92 -0.34 -32.01
N LYS A 17 4.80 0.21 -30.80
CA LYS A 17 5.22 1.58 -30.45
C LYS A 17 6.66 1.67 -29.97
N VAL A 18 7.18 0.63 -29.33
CA VAL A 18 8.51 0.65 -28.70
C VAL A 18 9.60 0.13 -29.64
N ILE A 19 9.28 -0.80 -30.54
CA ILE A 19 10.26 -1.39 -31.46
C ILE A 19 10.13 -0.80 -32.88
N PRO A 20 11.07 0.07 -33.31
CA PRO A 20 11.02 0.71 -34.62
C PRO A 20 11.42 -0.23 -35.78
N ASP A 21 12.21 -1.28 -35.51
CA ASP A 21 12.63 -2.28 -36.50
C ASP A 21 11.51 -3.33 -36.74
N LYS A 22 11.14 -3.54 -38.00
CA LYS A 22 10.08 -4.44 -38.44
C LYS A 22 10.40 -5.91 -38.16
N GLU A 23 11.64 -6.35 -38.33
CA GLU A 23 12.00 -7.75 -38.07
C GLU A 23 12.10 -8.07 -36.57
N ALA A 24 12.56 -7.12 -35.77
CA ALA A 24 12.64 -7.27 -34.32
C ALA A 24 11.24 -7.32 -33.69
N ARG A 25 10.30 -6.53 -34.22
CA ARG A 25 8.88 -6.51 -33.82
C ARG A 25 8.18 -7.83 -34.08
N GLU A 26 8.32 -8.38 -35.29
CA GLU A 26 7.69 -9.65 -35.63
C GLU A 26 8.28 -10.81 -34.83
N ARG A 27 9.61 -10.81 -34.57
CA ARG A 27 10.25 -11.77 -33.66
C ARG A 27 9.70 -11.68 -32.23
N ALA A 28 9.54 -10.48 -31.70
CA ALA A 28 8.96 -10.27 -30.37
C ALA A 28 7.50 -10.75 -30.29
N LYS A 29 6.69 -10.54 -31.34
CA LYS A 29 5.31 -11.06 -31.42
C LYS A 29 5.28 -12.59 -31.47
N ILE A 30 6.18 -13.22 -32.24
CA ILE A 30 6.29 -14.69 -32.31
C ILE A 30 6.73 -15.27 -30.97
N GLU A 31 7.66 -14.63 -30.26
CA GLU A 31 8.03 -15.04 -28.89
C GLU A 31 6.88 -14.89 -27.91
N LEU A 32 6.08 -13.83 -28.03
CA LEU A 32 4.89 -13.61 -27.20
C LEU A 32 3.83 -14.69 -27.39
N VAL A 33 3.60 -15.12 -28.65
CA VAL A 33 2.69 -16.23 -28.98
C VAL A 33 3.28 -17.58 -28.53
N LYS A 34 4.61 -17.76 -28.59
CA LYS A 34 5.27 -18.97 -28.05
C LYS A 34 5.15 -19.07 -26.53
N LEU A 35 5.19 -17.93 -25.84
CA LEU A 35 4.98 -17.86 -24.40
C LEU A 35 3.53 -18.19 -24.01
N GLU A 36 2.56 -17.99 -24.91
CA GLU A 36 1.11 -18.16 -24.71
C GLU A 36 0.65 -19.59 -24.28
N GLY A 37 1.54 -20.58 -24.22
CA GLY A 37 1.25 -21.92 -23.69
C GLY A 37 2.23 -22.42 -22.63
N THR A 38 3.12 -21.56 -22.14
CA THR A 38 4.20 -21.96 -21.22
C THR A 38 3.82 -21.78 -19.76
N GLN A 39 4.46 -22.56 -18.88
CA GLN A 39 4.30 -22.43 -17.42
C GLN A 39 4.71 -21.03 -16.92
N GLU A 40 5.63 -20.36 -17.61
CA GLU A 40 6.04 -18.98 -17.30
C GLU A 40 4.88 -17.99 -17.49
N MET A 41 4.08 -18.15 -18.54
CA MET A 41 2.92 -17.30 -18.80
C MET A 41 1.80 -17.53 -17.78
N ALA A 42 1.60 -18.78 -17.35
CA ALA A 42 0.66 -19.10 -16.27
C ALA A 42 1.08 -18.46 -14.92
N GLN A 43 2.38 -18.38 -14.64
CA GLN A 43 2.89 -17.68 -13.46
C GLN A 43 2.68 -16.16 -13.56
N ILE A 44 2.82 -15.58 -14.75
CA ILE A 44 2.55 -14.16 -14.99
C ILE A 44 1.05 -13.85 -14.83
N GLU A 45 0.17 -14.69 -15.39
CA GLU A 45 -1.29 -14.56 -15.22
C GLU A 45 -1.69 -14.65 -13.74
N ALA A 46 -1.13 -15.60 -12.99
CA ALA A 46 -1.40 -15.73 -11.56
C ALA A 46 -1.03 -14.45 -10.78
N ARG A 47 0.14 -13.86 -11.06
CA ARG A 47 0.57 -12.60 -10.41
C ARG A 47 -0.30 -11.41 -10.80
N LEU A 48 -0.63 -11.27 -12.08
CA LEU A 48 -1.49 -10.20 -12.57
C LEU A 48 -2.91 -10.33 -12.04
N SER A 49 -3.44 -11.55 -11.93
CA SER A 49 -4.78 -11.79 -11.39
C SER A 49 -4.89 -11.35 -9.93
N ALA A 50 -3.85 -11.59 -9.11
CA ALA A 50 -3.81 -11.13 -7.72
C ALA A 50 -3.79 -9.61 -7.63
N ILE A 51 -2.98 -8.93 -8.46
CA ILE A 51 -2.90 -7.47 -8.50
C ILE A 51 -4.23 -6.85 -8.97
N ILE A 52 -4.86 -7.43 -9.99
CA ILE A 52 -6.15 -6.96 -10.52
C ILE A 52 -7.27 -7.21 -9.51
N ALA A 53 -7.23 -8.32 -8.76
CA ALA A 53 -8.18 -8.60 -7.70
C ALA A 53 -8.03 -7.62 -6.52
N GLU A 54 -6.80 -7.30 -6.13
CA GLU A 54 -6.50 -6.30 -5.10
C GLU A 54 -6.93 -4.89 -5.55
N ALA A 55 -6.64 -4.51 -6.80
CA ALA A 55 -7.02 -3.21 -7.36
C ALA A 55 -8.55 -3.06 -7.54
N ASN A 56 -9.27 -4.17 -7.79
CA ASN A 56 -10.73 -4.18 -7.86
C ASN A 56 -11.39 -4.38 -6.49
N SER A 57 -10.62 -4.56 -5.41
CA SER A 57 -11.17 -4.55 -4.06
C SER A 57 -11.81 -3.21 -3.80
N ARG A 58 -13.15 -3.21 -3.75
CA ARG A 58 -13.98 -2.04 -3.43
C ARG A 58 -13.98 -1.70 -1.94
N ASP A 59 -13.28 -2.47 -1.12
CA ASP A 59 -13.25 -2.24 0.32
C ASP A 59 -12.35 -1.02 0.64
N PRO A 60 -12.94 0.08 1.15
CA PRO A 60 -12.19 1.30 1.49
C PRO A 60 -11.14 1.07 2.58
N TRP A 61 -11.25 -0.02 3.36
CA TRP A 61 -10.38 -0.33 4.48
C TRP A 61 -9.17 -1.20 4.10
N THR A 62 -9.23 -1.96 3.00
CA THR A 62 -8.10 -2.76 2.48
C THR A 62 -7.35 -2.09 1.33
N SER A 63 -8.00 -1.17 0.61
CA SER A 63 -7.39 -0.48 -0.55
C SER A 63 -6.24 0.48 -0.20
N PRO A 64 -6.17 1.12 0.99
CA PRO A 64 -4.96 1.75 1.43
C PRO A 64 -4.16 0.78 2.30
N ALA A 65 -3.23 0.04 1.69
CA ALA A 65 -1.99 -0.38 2.37
C ALA A 65 -1.11 0.82 2.81
N ARG A 66 -1.71 2.01 2.92
CA ARG A 66 -1.11 3.22 3.48
C ARG A 66 -1.14 3.08 5.00
N PRO A 67 -0.09 3.50 5.72
CA PRO A 67 -0.06 3.32 7.17
C PRO A 67 -1.24 4.07 7.79
N SER A 68 -2.28 3.36 8.21
CA SER A 68 -3.45 3.90 8.94
C SER A 68 -3.00 4.74 10.14
N PHE A 69 -1.85 4.38 10.69
CA PHE A 69 -1.07 5.15 11.64
C PHE A 69 -0.87 6.63 11.26
N LEU A 70 -0.52 6.94 10.01
CA LEU A 70 -0.32 8.33 9.57
C LEU A 70 -1.62 9.14 9.68
N TYR A 71 -2.77 8.52 9.40
CA TYR A 71 -4.07 9.19 9.58
C TYR A 71 -4.36 9.46 11.06
N VAL A 72 -3.97 8.58 11.96
CA VAL A 72 -4.08 8.80 13.42
C VAL A 72 -3.16 9.95 13.86
N MET A 73 -1.92 10.00 13.37
CA MET A 73 -1.00 11.11 13.66
C MET A 73 -1.53 12.45 13.14
N TYR A 74 -2.09 12.47 11.92
CA TYR A 74 -2.75 13.65 11.38
C TYR A 74 -3.95 14.06 12.22
N ALA A 75 -4.76 13.12 12.71
CA ALA A 75 -5.87 13.44 13.60
C ALA A 75 -5.40 14.10 14.91
N ILE A 76 -4.34 13.58 15.54
CA ILE A 76 -3.78 14.16 16.77
C ILE A 76 -3.24 15.58 16.52
N MET A 77 -2.52 15.79 15.41
CA MET A 77 -2.00 17.12 15.06
C MET A 77 -3.11 18.10 14.71
N LEU A 78 -4.11 17.69 13.94
CA LEU A 78 -5.23 18.53 13.56
C LEU A 78 -6.13 18.85 14.76
N PHE A 79 -6.15 18.01 15.79
CA PHE A 79 -6.84 18.27 17.05
C PHE A 79 -6.28 19.50 17.80
N ALA A 80 -5.06 19.93 17.49
CA ALA A 80 -4.52 21.18 18.02
C ALA A 80 -5.28 22.43 17.52
N ILE A 81 -5.89 22.37 16.33
CA ILE A 81 -6.65 23.50 15.75
C ILE A 81 -7.91 23.81 16.59
N PRO A 82 -8.85 22.88 16.84
CA PRO A 82 -10.01 23.16 17.67
C PRO A 82 -9.62 23.50 19.12
N MET A 83 -8.55 22.89 19.66
CA MET A 83 -8.04 23.24 21.00
C MET A 83 -7.47 24.66 21.04
N GLY A 84 -6.77 25.09 19.99
CA GLY A 84 -6.28 26.46 19.85
C GLY A 84 -7.43 27.48 19.76
N ILE A 85 -8.47 27.16 18.98
CA ILE A 85 -9.69 27.98 18.91
C ILE A 85 -10.37 28.04 20.29
N LEU A 86 -10.54 26.89 20.96
CA LEU A 86 -11.13 26.82 22.30
C LEU A 86 -10.36 27.69 23.30
N SER A 87 -9.02 27.65 23.26
CA SER A 87 -8.19 28.45 24.16
C SER A 87 -8.38 29.97 24.01
N ALA A 88 -8.82 30.43 22.83
CA ALA A 88 -9.12 31.83 22.59
C ALA A 88 -10.45 32.28 23.21
N PHE A 89 -11.40 31.35 23.44
CA PHE A 89 -12.70 31.63 24.06
C PHE A 89 -12.73 31.29 25.55
N ASP A 90 -12.11 30.19 25.95
CA ASP A 90 -12.01 29.72 27.33
C ASP A 90 -10.65 29.03 27.55
N ALA A 91 -9.70 29.80 28.07
CA ALA A 91 -8.35 29.32 28.34
C ALA A 91 -8.32 28.28 29.48
N GLN A 92 -9.22 28.40 30.46
CA GLN A 92 -9.24 27.48 31.61
C GLN A 92 -9.74 26.11 31.19
N ALA A 93 -10.82 26.04 30.42
CA ALA A 93 -11.32 24.78 29.88
C ALA A 93 -10.30 24.09 28.97
N ALA A 94 -9.60 24.86 28.13
CA ALA A 94 -8.55 24.32 27.26
C ALA A 94 -7.39 23.71 28.07
N ASP A 95 -6.96 24.38 29.15
CA ASP A 95 -5.91 23.88 30.05
C ASP A 95 -6.37 22.62 30.82
N ASP A 96 -7.59 22.61 31.35
CA ASP A 96 -8.15 21.47 32.07
C ASP A 96 -8.23 20.22 31.19
N ILE A 97 -8.65 20.38 29.93
CA ILE A 97 -8.66 19.30 28.93
C ILE A 97 -7.23 18.83 28.63
N GLY A 98 -6.30 19.76 28.40
CA GLY A 98 -4.89 19.44 28.12
C GLY A 98 -4.24 18.65 29.27
N ARG A 99 -4.48 19.06 30.51
CA ARG A 99 -4.03 18.36 31.72
C ARG A 99 -4.68 17.00 31.88
N GLY A 100 -5.98 16.88 31.59
CA GLY A 100 -6.70 15.61 31.60
C GLY A 100 -6.12 14.60 30.60
N ILE A 101 -5.91 15.02 29.35
CA ILE A 101 -5.32 14.17 28.29
C ILE A 101 -3.90 13.76 28.68
N THR A 102 -3.06 14.71 29.09
CA THR A 102 -1.67 14.44 29.49
C THR A 102 -1.61 13.49 30.69
N GLY A 103 -2.47 13.70 31.69
CA GLY A 103 -2.58 12.85 32.87
C GLY A 103 -3.10 11.44 32.58
N TYR A 104 -3.92 11.26 31.53
CA TYR A 104 -4.32 9.94 31.07
C TYR A 104 -3.17 9.22 30.35
N LEU A 105 -2.55 9.89 29.37
CA LEU A 105 -1.49 9.30 28.56
C LEU A 105 -0.23 8.95 29.37
N SER A 106 0.20 9.85 30.26
CA SER A 106 1.36 9.60 31.13
C SER A 106 1.18 8.46 32.14
N ARG A 107 -0.07 8.03 32.39
CA ARG A 107 -0.36 6.87 33.25
C ARG A 107 -0.36 5.55 32.48
N LEU A 108 -0.35 5.58 31.15
CA LEU A 108 -0.26 4.35 30.36
C LEU A 108 1.14 3.74 30.56
N PRO A 109 1.23 2.43 30.88
CA PRO A 109 2.52 1.76 31.06
C PRO A 109 3.41 1.87 29.82
N GLU A 110 4.71 2.04 30.02
CA GLU A 110 5.69 2.15 28.94
C GLU A 110 5.69 0.88 28.06
N GLU A 111 5.38 -0.27 28.64
CA GLU A 111 5.25 -1.55 27.95
C GLU A 111 4.19 -1.51 26.85
N LEU A 112 3.10 -0.75 27.01
CA LEU A 112 2.09 -0.59 25.96
C LEU A 112 2.62 0.26 24.80
N TYR A 113 3.39 1.31 25.11
CA TYR A 113 4.04 2.13 24.08
C TYR A 113 5.13 1.35 23.34
N ALA A 114 5.91 0.55 24.06
CA ALA A 114 6.91 -0.35 23.49
C ALA A 114 6.25 -1.44 22.63
N LEU A 115 5.16 -2.07 23.09
CA LEU A 115 4.42 -3.04 22.29
C LEU A 115 3.84 -2.41 21.01
N PHE A 116 3.30 -1.20 21.11
CA PHE A 116 2.79 -0.48 19.95
C PHE A 116 3.91 -0.12 18.95
N GLY A 117 5.04 0.41 19.44
CA GLY A 117 6.20 0.75 18.62
C GLY A 117 6.86 -0.47 17.98
N THR A 118 7.00 -1.57 18.72
CA THR A 118 7.52 -2.84 18.21
C THR A 118 6.57 -3.50 17.22
N GLY A 119 5.24 -3.42 17.41
CA GLY A 119 4.27 -3.89 16.40
C GLY A 119 4.37 -3.09 15.09
N TYR A 120 4.55 -1.77 15.20
CA TYR A 120 4.67 -0.88 14.05
C TYR A 120 5.99 -1.08 13.27
N LEU A 121 7.13 -1.06 13.96
CA LEU A 121 8.45 -1.27 13.36
C LEU A 121 8.71 -2.74 13.03
N GLY A 122 8.12 -3.66 13.78
CA GLY A 122 8.21 -5.09 13.57
C GLY A 122 7.52 -5.52 12.28
N TYR A 123 6.37 -4.93 11.93
CA TYR A 123 5.71 -5.21 10.65
C TYR A 123 6.58 -4.77 9.45
N THR A 124 7.18 -3.58 9.52
CA THR A 124 8.07 -3.10 8.44
C THR A 124 9.34 -3.95 8.35
N ALA A 125 9.92 -4.34 9.49
CA ALA A 125 11.07 -5.23 9.55
C ALA A 125 10.74 -6.64 9.03
N ALA A 126 9.61 -7.22 9.41
CA ALA A 126 9.15 -8.53 8.93
C ALA A 126 8.89 -8.53 7.42
N ARG A 127 8.29 -7.46 6.89
CA ARG A 127 8.05 -7.30 5.45
C ARG A 127 9.34 -7.10 4.65
N GLN A 128 10.30 -6.34 5.19
CA GLN A 128 11.63 -6.21 4.57
C GLN A 128 12.40 -7.53 4.62
N TRP A 129 12.34 -8.25 5.74
CA TRP A 129 12.94 -9.58 5.87
C TRP A 129 12.34 -10.58 4.88
N GLY A 130 11.01 -10.58 4.70
CA GLY A 130 10.32 -11.40 3.70
C GLY A 130 10.79 -11.15 2.27
N LYS A 131 10.99 -9.87 1.90
CA LYS A 131 11.56 -9.47 0.61
C LYS A 131 13.02 -9.88 0.43
N VAL A 132 13.87 -9.63 1.44
CA VAL A 132 15.31 -9.98 1.39
C VAL A 132 15.52 -11.49 1.33
N LYS A 133 14.66 -12.28 1.99
CA LYS A 133 14.69 -13.75 1.97
C LYS A 133 13.98 -14.35 0.75
N GLY A 134 13.35 -13.55 -0.10
CA GLY A 134 12.63 -14.01 -1.30
C GLY A 134 11.38 -14.84 -1.02
N VAL A 135 10.83 -14.75 0.20
CA VAL A 135 9.63 -15.49 0.64
C VAL A 135 8.37 -14.71 0.28
N GLU A 136 8.46 -13.38 0.25
CA GLU A 136 7.50 -12.50 -0.43
C GLU A 136 8.16 -12.03 -1.74
N LYS A 137 7.63 -12.46 -2.89
CA LYS A 137 8.02 -11.98 -4.23
C LYS A 137 7.03 -10.94 -4.73
#